data_AF-A0A517ZVD7-F1
#
_entry.id   AF-A0A517ZVD7-F1
#
_cell.length_a   1.000
_cell.length_b   1.000
_cell.length_c   1.000
_cell.angle_alpha   90.00
_cell.angle_beta   90.00
_cell.angle_gamma   90.00
#
_symmetry.space_group_name_H-M   'P 1'
#
loop_
_entity.id
_entity.type
_entity.pdbx_description
1 polymer ?
#
loop_
_entity_poly.entity_id
_entity_poly.type
_entity_poly.pdbx_seq_one_letter_code
_entity_poly.pdbx_strand_id
1 'polypeptide(L)'
;MTHSRRSCLLFLMLAALGYAGCGSAKYEERLAATSTMFRHKEKLNKNLQGIFHDEATGIQIRPLAGFDRIPAPEATEGPDGEMIVPELDDRQPPFFLEELPGMIAAWKSPVTAVVGGDTQSSTAYMYVLSSLGPMNPDADDSGFRTLVLDILNRELDTDLSSGSLHESTYPQDSQEGFVPKVAYLERSVVPERLVDDLSMEFSVYFHESGADIVCVMFIFPKNVSGLNDYLNKIELSLQTLAIKSRKSNSENSSGDGSKPARSGGM
;
A
#
# COMPACT_ATOMS: atom_id res chain seq x y z
N MET A 1 11.59 -4.84 76.34
CA MET A 1 10.81 -4.09 75.32
C MET A 1 11.58 -3.78 74.01
N THR A 2 12.76 -4.36 73.76
CA THR A 2 13.58 -4.06 72.56
C THR A 2 13.42 -5.06 71.40
N HIS A 3 12.86 -6.26 71.63
CA HIS A 3 12.67 -7.27 70.59
C HIS A 3 11.55 -6.94 69.57
N SER A 4 10.50 -6.22 69.99
CA SER A 4 9.35 -5.89 69.12
C SER A 4 9.71 -4.92 67.97
N ARG A 5 10.67 -4.01 68.19
CA ARG A 5 11.10 -3.04 67.16
C ARG A 5 11.95 -3.66 66.05
N ARG A 6 12.73 -4.70 66.36
CA ARG A 6 13.60 -5.37 65.37
C ARG A 6 12.81 -6.26 64.40
N SER A 7 11.74 -6.92 64.85
CA SER A 7 10.84 -7.68 63.97
C SER A 7 10.06 -6.80 63.00
N CYS A 8 9.69 -5.57 63.40
CA CYS A 8 8.91 -4.67 62.55
C CYS A 8 9.75 -4.13 61.36
N LEU A 9 11.02 -3.81 61.58
CA LEU A 9 11.94 -3.36 60.53
C LEU A 9 12.26 -4.44 59.48
N LEU A 10 12.37 -5.70 59.90
CA LEU A 10 12.62 -6.83 59.00
C LEU A 10 11.42 -7.11 58.09
N PHE A 11 10.20 -7.02 58.62
CA PHE A 11 8.97 -7.14 57.82
C PHE A 11 8.82 -5.99 56.81
N LEU A 12 9.19 -4.76 57.18
CA LEU A 12 9.15 -3.60 56.29
C LEU A 12 10.16 -3.71 55.14
N MET A 13 11.36 -4.22 55.40
CA MET A 13 12.37 -4.52 54.37
C MET A 13 11.90 -5.60 53.40
N LEU A 14 11.37 -6.72 53.91
CA LEU A 14 10.85 -7.81 53.08
C LEU A 14 9.63 -7.39 52.24
N ALA A 15 8.75 -6.55 52.80
CA ALA A 15 7.64 -5.98 52.06
C ALA A 15 8.12 -5.03 50.94
N ALA A 16 9.13 -4.19 51.19
CA ALA A 16 9.69 -3.28 50.18
C ALA A 16 10.35 -4.04 49.01
N LEU A 17 10.99 -5.19 49.27
CA LEU A 17 11.54 -6.06 48.23
C LEU A 17 10.46 -6.76 47.38
N GLY A 18 9.29 -7.04 47.97
CA GLY A 18 8.15 -7.62 47.24
C GLY A 18 7.52 -6.68 46.21
N TYR A 19 7.52 -5.37 46.46
CA TYR A 19 6.98 -4.38 45.52
C TYR A 19 7.90 -4.07 44.33
N ALA A 20 9.20 -4.37 44.43
CA ALA A 20 10.14 -4.21 43.31
C ALA A 20 10.02 -5.32 42.24
N GLY A 21 9.36 -6.46 42.56
CA GLY A 21 9.27 -7.63 41.70
C GLY A 21 8.13 -7.63 40.67
N CYS A 22 7.13 -6.75 40.80
CA CYS A 22 6.02 -6.68 39.83
C CYS A 22 6.39 -6.05 38.47
N GLY A 23 7.59 -5.45 38.37
CA GLY A 23 8.02 -4.74 37.15
C GLY A 23 8.70 -5.63 36.11
N SER A 24 9.32 -6.74 36.50
CA SER A 24 10.15 -7.56 35.59
C SER A 24 9.31 -8.27 34.53
N ALA A 25 8.18 -8.87 34.91
CA ALA A 25 7.29 -9.55 33.97
C ALA A 25 6.75 -8.60 32.88
N LYS A 26 6.34 -7.39 33.27
CA LYS A 26 5.88 -6.36 32.32
C LYS A 26 7.00 -5.83 31.43
N TYR A 27 8.24 -5.81 31.93
CA TYR A 27 9.41 -5.46 31.13
C TYR A 27 9.71 -6.54 30.08
N GLU A 28 9.71 -7.82 30.47
CA GLU A 28 9.91 -8.94 29.55
C GLU A 28 8.83 -9.00 28.46
N GLU A 29 7.56 -8.76 28.81
CA GLU A 29 6.46 -8.66 27.86
C GLU A 29 6.67 -7.55 26.82
N ARG A 30 7.07 -6.36 27.27
CA ARG A 30 7.38 -5.22 26.39
C ARG A 30 8.59 -5.49 25.50
N LEU A 31 9.60 -6.17 26.04
CA LEU A 31 10.80 -6.53 25.30
C LEU A 31 10.46 -7.55 24.21
N ALA A 32 9.62 -8.55 24.51
CA ALA A 32 9.14 -9.52 23.54
C ALA A 32 8.33 -8.86 22.42
N ALA A 33 7.37 -7.99 22.76
CA ALA A 33 6.58 -7.25 21.77
C ALA A 33 7.47 -6.38 20.86
N THR A 34 8.45 -5.69 21.45
CA THR A 34 9.41 -4.85 20.73
C THR A 34 10.29 -5.68 19.79
N SER A 35 10.74 -6.87 20.23
CA SER A 35 11.50 -7.80 19.39
C SER A 35 10.70 -8.25 18.17
N THR A 36 9.41 -8.59 18.32
CA THR A 36 8.57 -8.99 17.18
C THR A 36 8.38 -7.84 16.19
N MET A 37 8.16 -6.62 16.69
CA MET A 37 8.08 -5.41 15.86
C MET A 37 9.36 -5.18 15.04
N PHE A 38 10.53 -5.30 15.67
CA PHE A 38 11.81 -5.11 14.97
C PHE A 38 12.07 -6.18 13.92
N ARG A 39 11.76 -7.45 14.22
CA ARG A 39 11.87 -8.54 13.23
C ARG A 39 10.99 -8.29 12.01
N HIS A 40 9.78 -7.82 12.21
CA HIS A 40 8.89 -7.49 11.10
C HIS A 40 9.42 -6.30 10.29
N LYS A 41 9.90 -5.23 10.95
CA LYS A 41 10.56 -4.12 10.24
C LYS A 41 11.78 -4.57 9.43
N GLU A 42 12.59 -5.46 9.98
CA GLU A 42 13.73 -6.06 9.29
C GLU A 42 13.27 -6.90 8.09
N LYS A 43 12.20 -7.69 8.24
CA LYS A 43 11.56 -8.44 7.15
C LYS A 43 11.10 -7.50 6.03
N LEU A 44 10.42 -6.40 6.34
CA LEU A 44 10.03 -5.40 5.35
C LEU A 44 11.27 -4.78 4.67
N ASN A 45 12.28 -4.36 5.43
CA ASN A 45 13.48 -3.71 4.89
C ASN A 45 14.33 -4.64 4.01
N LYS A 46 14.32 -5.94 4.28
CA LYS A 46 15.03 -6.94 3.47
C LYS A 46 14.33 -7.21 2.14
N ASN A 47 13.00 -7.16 2.12
CA ASN A 47 12.18 -7.63 1.01
C ASN A 47 11.61 -6.51 0.13
N LEU A 48 11.52 -5.29 0.68
CA LEU A 48 10.89 -4.15 0.04
C LEU A 48 11.84 -2.95 -0.02
N GLN A 49 11.56 -2.03 -0.94
CA GLN A 49 12.26 -0.77 -1.08
C GLN A 49 11.88 0.22 0.04
N GLY A 50 12.40 1.45 -0.06
CA GLY A 50 11.91 2.58 0.72
C GLY A 50 10.42 2.85 0.48
N ILE A 51 9.83 3.65 1.35
CA ILE A 51 8.43 4.09 1.20
C ILE A 51 8.33 4.99 -0.03
N PHE A 52 7.51 4.59 -1.00
CA PHE A 52 6.97 5.49 -2.00
C PHE A 52 5.81 6.25 -1.38
N HIS A 53 5.80 7.57 -1.56
CA HIS A 53 4.75 8.47 -1.09
C HIS A 53 4.40 9.42 -2.22
N ASP A 54 3.14 9.40 -2.63
CA ASP A 54 2.61 10.37 -3.57
C ASP A 54 1.98 11.54 -2.80
N GLU A 55 2.54 12.74 -2.97
CA GLU A 55 2.11 13.94 -2.24
C GLU A 55 0.71 14.41 -2.67
N ALA A 56 0.32 14.17 -3.93
CA ALA A 56 -0.95 14.64 -4.46
C ALA A 56 -2.14 13.83 -3.90
N THR A 57 -2.00 12.52 -3.82
CA THR A 57 -3.05 11.60 -3.36
C THR A 57 -2.92 11.21 -1.90
N GLY A 58 -1.72 11.31 -1.30
CA GLY A 58 -1.44 10.83 0.05
C GLY A 58 -1.25 9.32 0.15
N ILE A 59 -1.15 8.62 -0.98
CA ILE A 59 -0.95 7.16 -1.07
C ILE A 59 0.50 6.83 -0.70
N GLN A 60 0.67 5.86 0.18
CA GLN A 60 1.96 5.33 0.61
C GLN A 60 2.01 3.82 0.40
N ILE A 61 3.10 3.31 -0.17
CA ILE A 61 3.36 1.87 -0.31
C ILE A 61 4.87 1.63 -0.35
N ARG A 62 5.32 0.42 -0.01
CA ARG A 62 6.72 -0.01 -0.19
C ARG A 62 6.80 -1.01 -1.35
N PRO A 63 7.34 -0.61 -2.51
CA PRO A 63 7.50 -1.50 -3.66
C PRO A 63 8.45 -2.67 -3.37
N LEU A 64 8.37 -3.73 -4.17
CA LEU A 64 9.21 -4.92 -4.03
C LEU A 64 10.70 -4.58 -4.23
N ALA A 65 11.59 -5.15 -3.42
CA ALA A 65 13.02 -4.99 -3.65
C ALA A 65 13.44 -5.57 -5.01
N GLY A 66 14.25 -4.82 -5.77
CA GLY A 66 14.71 -5.18 -7.11
C GLY A 66 13.86 -4.59 -8.25
N PHE A 67 12.74 -3.95 -7.95
CA PHE A 67 11.91 -3.27 -8.95
C PHE A 67 12.37 -1.83 -9.16
N ASP A 68 12.65 -1.44 -10.39
CA ASP A 68 13.02 -0.07 -10.73
C ASP A 68 11.77 0.76 -11.03
N ARG A 69 11.67 1.95 -10.43
CA ARG A 69 10.56 2.87 -10.67
C ARG A 69 10.63 3.40 -12.11
N ILE A 70 9.50 3.38 -12.81
CA ILE A 70 9.33 4.04 -14.09
C ILE A 70 8.96 5.50 -13.80
N PRO A 71 9.79 6.48 -14.20
CA PRO A 71 9.49 7.89 -13.95
C PRO A 71 8.22 8.31 -14.70
N ALA A 72 7.49 9.27 -14.15
CA ALA A 72 6.41 9.90 -14.89
C ALA A 72 7.00 10.72 -16.05
N PRO A 73 6.28 10.87 -17.19
CA PRO A 73 6.74 11.68 -18.29
C PRO A 73 6.94 13.14 -17.83
N GLU A 74 8.11 13.71 -18.12
CA GLU A 74 8.41 15.10 -17.79
C GLU A 74 7.69 16.02 -18.77
N ALA A 75 6.96 17.00 -18.25
CA ALA A 75 6.41 18.06 -19.07
C ALA A 75 7.57 18.95 -19.57
N THR A 76 7.67 19.13 -20.87
CA THR A 76 8.73 19.92 -21.52
C THR A 76 8.18 21.25 -22.03
N GLU A 77 8.96 22.32 -21.94
CA GLU A 77 8.53 23.63 -22.47
C GLU A 77 8.61 23.63 -23.99
N GLY A 78 7.48 23.90 -24.64
CA GLY A 78 7.33 23.99 -26.08
C GLY A 78 7.94 25.28 -26.66
N PRO A 79 8.03 25.39 -28.00
CA PRO A 79 8.61 26.56 -28.68
C PRO A 79 7.88 27.89 -28.40
N ASP A 80 6.63 27.81 -27.96
CA ASP A 80 5.73 28.91 -27.60
C ASP A 80 5.64 29.17 -26.08
N GLY A 81 6.39 28.42 -25.27
CA GLY A 81 6.34 28.49 -23.81
C GLY A 81 5.19 27.68 -23.19
N GLU A 82 4.43 26.90 -23.98
CA GLU A 82 3.42 26.00 -23.43
C GLU A 82 4.08 24.71 -22.91
N MET A 83 3.62 24.20 -21.76
CA MET A 83 4.12 22.92 -21.23
C MET A 83 3.53 21.77 -22.03
N ILE A 84 4.34 21.13 -22.87
CA ILE A 84 3.99 19.95 -23.64
C ILE A 84 4.26 18.72 -22.77
N VAL A 85 3.19 18.05 -22.35
CA VAL A 85 3.27 16.71 -21.78
C VAL A 85 3.45 15.72 -22.93
N PRO A 86 4.45 14.82 -22.87
CA PRO A 86 4.60 13.77 -23.86
C PRO A 86 3.29 13.01 -24.06
N GLU A 87 2.94 12.73 -25.32
CA GLU A 87 1.72 11.99 -25.68
C GLU A 87 1.78 10.54 -25.18
N LEU A 88 2.99 9.99 -24.99
CA LEU A 88 3.19 8.62 -24.53
C LEU A 88 3.67 8.60 -23.07
N ASP A 89 2.89 7.92 -22.21
CA ASP A 89 3.29 7.62 -20.84
C ASP A 89 3.97 6.24 -20.77
N ASP A 90 5.30 6.24 -20.64
CA ASP A 90 6.13 5.03 -20.52
C ASP A 90 5.77 4.12 -19.34
N ARG A 91 4.95 4.61 -18.39
CA ARG A 91 4.41 3.82 -17.29
C ARG A 91 3.27 2.91 -17.73
N GLN A 92 2.67 3.13 -18.90
CA GLN A 92 1.62 2.26 -19.40
C GLN A 92 2.20 0.89 -19.82
N PRO A 93 1.50 -0.23 -19.56
CA PRO A 93 1.97 -1.54 -19.99
C PRO A 93 2.15 -1.58 -21.52
N PRO A 94 3.32 -1.96 -22.05
CA PRO A 94 3.61 -1.86 -23.49
C PRO A 94 2.80 -2.84 -24.34
N PHE A 95 2.08 -3.77 -23.72
CA PHE A 95 1.25 -4.78 -24.36
C PHE A 95 -0.25 -4.44 -24.32
N PHE A 96 -0.62 -3.33 -23.68
CA PHE A 96 -1.99 -2.79 -23.70
C PHE A 96 -2.17 -1.76 -24.81
N LEU A 97 -3.35 -1.74 -25.41
CA LEU A 97 -3.75 -0.73 -26.38
C LEU A 97 -4.44 0.47 -25.69
N GLU A 98 -5.21 0.20 -24.65
CA GLU A 98 -5.87 1.20 -23.81
C GLU A 98 -5.02 1.58 -22.59
N GLU A 99 -5.06 2.86 -22.21
CA GLU A 99 -4.36 3.36 -21.02
C GLU A 99 -5.07 2.91 -19.73
N LEU A 100 -4.27 2.51 -18.73
CA LEU A 100 -4.77 2.26 -17.39
C LEU A 100 -5.18 3.58 -16.71
N PRO A 101 -6.37 3.62 -16.08
CA PRO A 101 -6.90 4.83 -15.48
C PRO A 101 -6.23 5.09 -14.12
N GLY A 102 -6.17 6.36 -13.71
CA GLY A 102 -5.76 6.70 -12.35
C GLY A 102 -4.31 6.35 -12.01
N MET A 103 -3.41 6.28 -12.99
CA MET A 103 -2.01 5.88 -12.81
C MET A 103 -1.28 6.78 -11.81
N ILE A 104 -0.86 6.21 -10.67
CA ILE A 104 -0.06 6.90 -9.65
C ILE A 104 1.42 6.61 -9.85
N ALA A 105 1.76 5.32 -9.94
CA ALA A 105 3.14 4.90 -10.07
C ALA A 105 3.26 3.50 -10.70
N ALA A 106 4.39 3.28 -11.36
CA ALA A 106 4.73 2.02 -11.98
C ALA A 106 6.19 1.63 -11.69
N TRP A 107 6.44 0.33 -11.60
CA TRP A 107 7.76 -0.25 -11.46
C TRP A 107 7.90 -1.46 -12.36
N LYS A 108 9.15 -1.78 -12.73
CA LYS A 108 9.48 -2.99 -13.48
C LYS A 108 10.73 -3.67 -12.93
N SER A 109 10.82 -4.98 -13.07
CA SER A 109 12.02 -5.75 -12.73
C SER A 109 12.28 -6.79 -13.80
N PRO A 110 13.54 -7.00 -14.24
CA PRO A 110 13.88 -8.20 -14.97
C PRO A 110 13.65 -9.42 -14.06
N VAL A 111 13.06 -10.47 -14.60
CA VAL A 111 12.82 -11.75 -13.93
C VAL A 111 13.16 -12.91 -14.85
N THR A 112 13.37 -14.09 -14.29
CA THR A 112 13.64 -15.31 -15.06
C THR A 112 12.44 -16.22 -15.02
N ALA A 113 11.87 -16.55 -16.18
CA ALA A 113 10.80 -17.52 -16.35
C ALA A 113 11.37 -18.88 -16.78
N VAL A 114 10.70 -19.98 -16.43
CA VAL A 114 11.05 -21.34 -16.85
C VAL A 114 10.01 -21.86 -17.85
N VAL A 115 10.44 -22.16 -19.07
CA VAL A 115 9.59 -22.64 -20.17
C VAL A 115 10.21 -23.89 -20.76
N GLY A 116 9.49 -25.02 -20.72
CA GLY A 116 10.00 -26.28 -21.28
C GLY A 116 11.28 -26.83 -20.64
N GLY A 117 11.67 -26.31 -19.48
CA GLY A 117 12.93 -26.66 -18.79
C GLY A 117 14.06 -25.64 -19.04
N ASP A 118 13.89 -24.73 -19.98
CA ASP A 118 14.84 -23.65 -20.26
C ASP A 118 14.46 -22.37 -19.51
N THR A 119 15.47 -21.54 -19.21
CA THR A 119 15.28 -20.24 -18.58
C THR A 119 15.22 -19.13 -19.62
N GLN A 120 14.19 -18.30 -19.55
CA GLN A 120 14.00 -17.12 -20.41
C GLN A 120 13.93 -15.86 -19.55
N SER A 121 14.58 -14.78 -19.99
CA SER A 121 14.45 -13.47 -19.32
C SER A 121 13.13 -12.83 -19.71
N SER A 122 12.45 -12.23 -18.74
CA SER A 122 11.20 -11.49 -18.92
C SER A 122 11.16 -10.28 -17.99
N THR A 123 10.07 -9.53 -18.03
CA THR A 123 9.85 -8.35 -17.17
C THR A 123 8.61 -8.56 -16.32
N ALA A 124 8.76 -8.38 -15.01
CA ALA A 124 7.64 -8.27 -14.10
C ALA A 124 7.32 -6.79 -13.85
N TYR A 125 6.05 -6.49 -13.58
CA TYR A 125 5.57 -5.13 -13.38
C TYR A 125 4.75 -5.02 -12.10
N MET A 126 4.81 -3.83 -11.49
CA MET A 126 3.96 -3.43 -10.38
C MET A 126 3.36 -2.06 -10.72
N TYR A 127 2.06 -1.92 -10.59
CA TYR A 127 1.33 -0.67 -10.82
C TYR A 127 0.53 -0.31 -9.57
N VAL A 128 0.42 0.99 -9.33
CA VAL A 128 -0.49 1.58 -8.34
C VAL A 128 -1.38 2.55 -9.08
N LEU A 129 -2.68 2.24 -9.08
CA LEU A 129 -3.73 3.03 -9.69
C LEU A 129 -4.68 3.52 -8.59
N SER A 130 -5.33 4.67 -8.76
CA SER A 130 -6.32 5.15 -7.79
C SER A 130 -7.41 6.00 -8.42
N SER A 131 -8.59 6.00 -7.81
CA SER A 131 -9.67 6.95 -8.13
C SER A 131 -9.25 8.41 -7.93
N LEU A 132 -8.25 8.67 -7.09
CA LEU A 132 -7.65 9.98 -6.85
C LEU A 132 -6.61 10.39 -7.91
N GLY A 133 -6.24 9.47 -8.82
CA GLY A 133 -5.23 9.70 -9.85
C GLY A 133 -5.75 10.54 -11.02
N PRO A 134 -4.84 10.96 -11.92
CA PRO A 134 -5.22 11.62 -13.17
C PRO A 134 -6.04 10.67 -14.06
N MET A 135 -6.86 11.25 -14.94
CA MET A 135 -7.76 10.51 -15.86
C MET A 135 -8.89 9.72 -15.20
N ASN A 136 -9.53 10.32 -14.20
CA ASN A 136 -10.85 9.90 -13.74
C ASN A 136 -11.87 11.07 -13.80
N PRO A 137 -12.11 11.70 -14.96
CA PRO A 137 -12.96 12.90 -15.02
C PRO A 137 -14.45 12.61 -14.81
N ASP A 138 -14.91 11.37 -15.03
CA ASP A 138 -16.35 11.05 -15.15
C ASP A 138 -16.84 9.88 -14.29
N ALA A 139 -15.99 9.16 -13.55
CA ALA A 139 -16.48 8.10 -12.67
C ALA A 139 -16.71 8.68 -11.27
N ASP A 140 -17.99 8.74 -10.85
CA ASP A 140 -18.35 8.68 -9.43
C ASP A 140 -17.45 7.61 -8.77
N ASP A 141 -16.91 7.86 -7.58
CA ASP A 141 -15.85 7.03 -6.95
C ASP A 141 -16.10 5.50 -7.01
N SER A 142 -17.36 5.08 -7.05
CA SER A 142 -17.78 3.68 -7.21
C SER A 142 -17.47 3.02 -8.57
N GLY A 143 -17.25 3.80 -9.64
CA GLY A 143 -17.02 3.33 -11.00
C GLY A 143 -15.57 3.01 -11.32
N PHE A 144 -14.60 3.50 -10.52
CA PHE A 144 -13.17 3.31 -10.80
C PHE A 144 -12.77 1.83 -10.88
N ARG A 145 -13.25 1.00 -9.94
CA ARG A 145 -12.99 -0.44 -9.95
C ARG A 145 -13.53 -1.10 -11.21
N THR A 146 -14.77 -0.78 -11.58
CA THR A 146 -15.41 -1.32 -12.80
C THR A 146 -14.62 -0.91 -14.04
N LEU A 147 -14.19 0.35 -14.12
CA LEU A 147 -13.38 0.86 -15.23
C LEU A 147 -12.05 0.09 -15.38
N VAL A 148 -11.33 -0.12 -14.27
CA VAL A 148 -10.08 -0.92 -14.28
C VAL A 148 -10.36 -2.34 -14.77
N LEU A 149 -11.38 -3.01 -14.23
CA LEU A 149 -11.71 -4.38 -14.62
C LEU A 149 -12.16 -4.47 -16.09
N ASP A 150 -12.91 -3.50 -16.59
CA ASP A 150 -13.39 -3.48 -17.97
C ASP A 150 -12.27 -3.24 -18.98
N ILE A 151 -11.27 -2.42 -18.63
CA ILE A 151 -10.05 -2.29 -19.43
C ILE A 151 -9.28 -3.61 -19.44
N LEU A 152 -9.07 -4.22 -18.27
CA LEU A 152 -8.38 -5.51 -18.21
C LEU A 152 -9.13 -6.62 -18.97
N ASN A 153 -10.45 -6.66 -18.93
CA ASN A 153 -11.23 -7.62 -19.71
C ASN A 153 -11.01 -7.48 -21.21
N ARG A 154 -11.02 -6.24 -21.71
CA ARG A 154 -10.82 -5.94 -23.13
C ARG A 154 -9.39 -6.23 -23.59
N GLU A 155 -8.40 -5.83 -22.80
CA GLU A 155 -6.98 -6.02 -23.14
C GLU A 155 -6.51 -7.47 -23.05
N LEU A 156 -7.07 -8.23 -22.11
CA LEU A 156 -6.67 -9.60 -21.83
C LEU A 156 -7.55 -10.65 -22.53
N ASP A 157 -8.69 -10.24 -23.11
CA ASP A 157 -9.75 -11.13 -23.60
C ASP A 157 -10.18 -12.15 -22.52
N THR A 158 -10.38 -11.64 -21.31
CA THR A 158 -10.80 -12.44 -20.14
C THR A 158 -12.02 -11.84 -19.47
N ASP A 159 -12.69 -12.64 -18.66
CA ASP A 159 -13.86 -12.20 -17.90
C ASP A 159 -13.55 -12.09 -16.40
N LEU A 160 -12.83 -11.03 -16.04
CA LEU A 160 -12.57 -10.59 -14.67
C LEU A 160 -13.82 -9.97 -14.00
N SER A 161 -14.87 -9.66 -14.76
CA SER A 161 -16.08 -9.00 -14.22
C SER A 161 -17.19 -9.98 -13.82
N SER A 162 -17.29 -11.18 -14.42
CA SER A 162 -18.38 -12.13 -14.12
C SER A 162 -18.25 -12.94 -12.84
N GLY A 163 -17.15 -12.77 -12.10
CA GLY A 163 -16.87 -13.49 -10.86
C GLY A 163 -16.82 -12.56 -9.66
N SER A 164 -17.18 -13.06 -8.48
CA SER A 164 -16.98 -12.33 -7.23
C SER A 164 -15.48 -12.18 -6.96
N LEU A 165 -15.02 -10.96 -6.70
CA LEU A 165 -13.69 -10.72 -6.15
C LEU A 165 -13.55 -11.45 -4.81
N HIS A 166 -12.36 -11.99 -4.55
CA HIS A 166 -12.07 -12.65 -3.28
C HIS A 166 -11.72 -11.59 -2.24
N GLU A 167 -12.32 -11.65 -1.06
CA GLU A 167 -11.95 -10.78 0.05
C GLU A 167 -10.79 -11.40 0.84
N SER A 168 -9.68 -10.68 0.91
CA SER A 168 -8.46 -11.09 1.59
C SER A 168 -7.99 -10.00 2.55
N THR A 169 -7.19 -10.38 3.55
CA THR A 169 -6.63 -9.43 4.52
C THR A 169 -5.17 -9.73 4.77
N TYR A 170 -4.32 -8.70 4.77
CA TYR A 170 -2.90 -8.80 4.99
C TYR A 170 -2.46 -8.02 6.24
N PRO A 171 -1.60 -8.57 7.12
CA PRO A 171 -1.07 -9.93 7.06
C PRO A 171 -2.15 -10.99 7.30
N GLN A 172 -2.00 -12.14 6.62
CA GLN A 172 -2.91 -13.28 6.80
C GLN A 172 -2.76 -13.91 8.19
N ASP A 173 -1.52 -13.99 8.70
CA ASP A 173 -1.23 -14.54 10.02
C ASP A 173 -1.53 -13.54 11.16
N SER A 174 -2.19 -14.05 12.20
CA SER A 174 -2.48 -13.35 13.45
C SER A 174 -1.24 -13.11 14.34
N GLN A 175 -0.12 -13.81 14.10
CA GLN A 175 1.08 -13.66 14.92
C GLN A 175 1.73 -12.26 14.83
N GLU A 176 1.39 -11.50 13.80
CA GLU A 176 1.80 -10.10 13.63
C GLU A 176 0.76 -9.13 14.21
N GLY A 177 0.21 -9.41 15.39
CA GLY A 177 -0.89 -8.62 16.00
C GLY A 177 -0.61 -7.13 16.27
N PHE A 178 0.59 -6.63 15.99
CA PHE A 178 0.96 -5.22 16.04
C PHE A 178 0.93 -4.53 14.66
N VAL A 179 0.77 -5.30 13.57
CA VAL A 179 0.66 -4.79 12.20
C VAL A 179 -0.83 -4.58 11.91
N PRO A 180 -1.24 -3.35 11.55
CA PRO A 180 -2.61 -3.10 11.10
C PRO A 180 -2.96 -4.00 9.92
N LYS A 181 -4.13 -4.62 9.98
CA LYS A 181 -4.65 -5.43 8.89
C LYS A 181 -5.21 -4.54 7.79
N VAL A 182 -4.83 -4.82 6.55
CA VAL A 182 -5.32 -4.14 5.35
C VAL A 182 -6.16 -5.13 4.55
N ALA A 183 -7.44 -4.81 4.35
CA ALA A 183 -8.37 -5.64 3.59
C ALA A 183 -8.33 -5.26 2.10
N TYR A 184 -8.48 -6.27 1.26
CA TYR A 184 -8.48 -6.15 -0.20
C TYR A 184 -9.57 -7.00 -0.82
N LEU A 185 -10.09 -6.52 -1.94
CA LEU A 185 -10.78 -7.34 -2.93
C LEU A 185 -9.78 -7.71 -4.02
N GLU A 186 -9.48 -8.99 -4.17
CA GLU A 186 -8.43 -9.46 -5.06
C GLU A 186 -8.92 -10.46 -6.10
N ARG A 187 -8.18 -10.52 -7.21
CA ARG A 187 -8.36 -11.50 -8.27
C ARG A 187 -7.07 -11.70 -9.05
N SER A 188 -6.78 -12.94 -9.42
CA SER A 188 -5.72 -13.28 -10.37
C SER A 188 -6.32 -13.86 -11.65
N VAL A 189 -5.70 -13.57 -12.79
CA VAL A 189 -6.02 -14.19 -14.07
C VAL A 189 -4.74 -14.49 -14.85
N VAL A 190 -4.77 -15.59 -15.60
CA VAL A 190 -3.76 -15.94 -16.59
C VAL A 190 -4.44 -15.90 -17.96
N PRO A 191 -4.29 -14.82 -18.75
CA PRO A 191 -4.84 -14.77 -20.10
C PRO A 191 -4.26 -15.86 -21.00
N GLU A 192 -5.02 -16.24 -22.03
CA GLU A 192 -4.52 -17.12 -23.10
C GLU A 192 -3.49 -16.41 -23.99
N ARG A 193 -3.60 -15.08 -24.10
CA ARG A 193 -2.65 -14.24 -24.83
C ARG A 193 -1.28 -14.30 -24.16
N LEU A 194 -0.26 -14.58 -24.99
CA LEU A 194 1.14 -14.54 -24.57
C LEU A 194 1.69 -13.12 -24.68
N VAL A 195 2.57 -12.75 -23.74
CA VAL A 195 3.38 -11.53 -23.79
C VAL A 195 4.83 -11.98 -23.90
N ASP A 196 5.51 -11.59 -24.98
CA ASP A 196 6.88 -12.04 -25.29
C ASP A 196 7.02 -13.59 -25.27
N ASP A 197 6.05 -14.29 -25.87
CA ASP A 197 5.92 -15.75 -25.89
C ASP A 197 5.75 -16.42 -24.50
N LEU A 198 5.45 -15.64 -23.47
CA LEU A 198 5.26 -16.11 -22.10
C LEU A 198 3.82 -15.95 -21.64
N SER A 199 3.35 -16.95 -20.89
CA SER A 199 2.09 -16.87 -20.15
C SER A 199 2.31 -16.00 -18.91
N MET A 200 1.57 -14.90 -18.82
CA MET A 200 1.63 -13.96 -17.72
C MET A 200 0.46 -14.17 -16.76
N GLU A 201 0.67 -13.91 -15.48
CA GLU A 201 -0.36 -13.81 -14.46
C GLU A 201 -0.51 -12.35 -14.06
N PHE A 202 -1.78 -11.90 -14.00
CA PHE A 202 -2.19 -10.58 -13.60
C PHE A 202 -2.94 -10.71 -12.28
N SER A 203 -2.39 -10.13 -11.21
CA SER A 203 -3.01 -10.12 -9.88
C SER A 203 -3.37 -8.69 -9.52
N VAL A 204 -4.66 -8.44 -9.27
CA VAL A 204 -5.19 -7.13 -8.89
C VAL A 204 -5.70 -7.16 -7.46
N TYR A 205 -5.43 -6.10 -6.71
CA TYR A 205 -5.78 -5.94 -5.31
C TYR A 205 -6.40 -4.55 -5.10
N PHE A 206 -7.70 -4.49 -4.84
CA PHE A 206 -8.42 -3.25 -4.58
C PHE A 206 -8.54 -3.02 -3.07
N HIS A 207 -8.07 -1.88 -2.61
CA HIS A 207 -8.25 -1.39 -1.24
C HIS A 207 -9.16 -0.16 -1.24
N GLU A 208 -10.15 -0.17 -0.35
CA GLU A 208 -11.08 0.94 -0.16
C GLU A 208 -10.82 1.65 1.18
N SER A 209 -10.75 2.99 1.15
CA SER A 209 -10.63 3.82 2.35
C SER A 209 -11.56 5.02 2.25
N GLY A 210 -12.75 4.90 2.85
CA GLY A 210 -13.80 5.90 2.69
C GLY A 210 -14.36 5.88 1.26
N ALA A 211 -14.18 6.97 0.52
CA ALA A 211 -14.55 7.06 -0.90
C ALA A 211 -13.36 6.74 -1.83
N ASP A 212 -12.15 6.67 -1.31
CA ASP A 212 -10.95 6.48 -2.11
C ASP A 212 -10.73 5.00 -2.41
N ILE A 213 -10.49 4.67 -3.67
CA ILE A 213 -10.15 3.31 -4.12
C ILE A 213 -8.73 3.31 -4.66
N VAL A 214 -7.92 2.36 -4.21
CA VAL A 214 -6.57 2.11 -4.73
C VAL A 214 -6.50 0.69 -5.26
N CYS A 215 -6.01 0.53 -6.50
CA CYS A 215 -5.71 -0.75 -7.10
C CYS A 215 -4.19 -0.93 -7.14
N VAL A 216 -3.69 -2.00 -6.51
CA VAL A 216 -2.32 -2.46 -6.68
C VAL A 216 -2.37 -3.64 -7.64
N MET A 217 -1.65 -3.55 -8.75
CA MET A 217 -1.60 -4.60 -9.76
C MET A 217 -0.19 -5.14 -9.93
N PHE A 218 -0.08 -6.46 -9.98
CA PHE A 218 1.15 -7.19 -10.18
C PHE A 218 1.04 -8.02 -11.46
N ILE A 219 2.08 -7.98 -12.30
CA ILE A 219 2.13 -8.75 -13.55
C ILE A 219 3.43 -9.53 -13.56
N PHE A 220 3.34 -10.85 -13.62
CA PHE A 220 4.49 -11.76 -13.57
C PHE A 220 4.36 -12.87 -14.61
N PRO A 221 5.46 -13.41 -15.15
CA PRO A 221 5.40 -14.69 -15.86
C PRO A 221 4.91 -15.79 -14.91
N LYS A 222 3.95 -16.61 -15.35
CA LYS A 222 3.35 -17.69 -14.55
C LYS A 222 4.38 -18.64 -13.95
N ASN A 223 5.46 -18.89 -14.68
CA ASN A 223 6.53 -19.82 -14.28
C ASN A 223 7.80 -19.08 -13.86
N VAL A 224 7.68 -17.98 -13.12
CA VAL A 224 8.85 -17.24 -12.62
C VAL A 224 9.68 -18.10 -11.63
N SER A 225 10.98 -18.11 -11.81
CA SER A 225 11.91 -18.73 -10.87
C SER A 225 11.87 -17.99 -9.53
N GLY A 226 11.73 -18.73 -8.44
CA GLY A 226 11.59 -18.14 -7.11
C GLY A 226 10.23 -17.51 -6.83
N LEU A 227 9.14 -17.97 -7.47
CA LEU A 227 7.76 -17.48 -7.26
C LEU A 227 7.41 -17.26 -5.78
N ASN A 228 7.75 -18.19 -4.89
CA ASN A 228 7.47 -18.05 -3.44
C ASN A 228 8.13 -16.82 -2.80
N ASP A 229 9.31 -16.42 -3.25
CA ASP A 229 9.97 -15.20 -2.77
C ASP A 229 9.19 -13.95 -3.21
N TYR A 230 8.73 -13.92 -4.47
CA TYR A 230 7.88 -12.84 -4.97
C TYR A 230 6.53 -12.79 -4.27
N LEU A 231 5.85 -13.92 -4.07
CA LEU A 231 4.58 -13.96 -3.33
C LEU A 231 4.74 -13.40 -1.91
N ASN A 232 5.78 -13.82 -1.18
CA ASN A 232 6.06 -13.24 0.14
C ASN A 232 6.35 -11.73 0.06
N LYS A 233 7.06 -11.24 -0.97
CA LYS A 233 7.29 -9.81 -1.15
C LYS A 233 5.99 -9.04 -1.50
N ILE A 234 5.11 -9.61 -2.31
CA ILE A 234 3.79 -9.04 -2.64
C ILE A 234 2.97 -8.89 -1.36
N GLU A 235 2.85 -9.95 -0.56
CA GLU A 235 2.12 -9.88 0.72
C GLU A 235 2.67 -8.80 1.64
N LEU A 236 4.00 -8.72 1.78
CA LEU A 236 4.64 -7.69 2.59
C LEU A 236 4.40 -6.28 2.03
N SER A 237 4.39 -6.10 0.72
CA SER A 237 4.07 -4.82 0.07
C SER A 237 2.63 -4.40 0.37
N LEU A 238 1.67 -5.31 0.24
CA LEU A 238 0.25 -5.05 0.52
C LEU A 238 -0.01 -4.66 1.98
N GLN A 239 0.80 -5.13 2.93
CA GLN A 239 0.70 -4.71 4.34
C GLN A 239 1.13 -3.25 4.58
N THR A 240 1.84 -2.65 3.62
CA THR A 240 2.40 -1.29 3.76
C THR A 240 1.54 -0.22 3.11
N LEU A 241 0.48 -0.61 2.39
CA LEU A 241 -0.42 0.35 1.77
C LEU A 241 -1.11 1.19 2.85
N ALA A 242 -1.02 2.51 2.71
CA ALA A 242 -1.73 3.44 3.56
C ALA A 242 -2.18 4.66 2.75
N ILE A 243 -3.38 5.15 3.01
CA ILE A 243 -3.91 6.38 2.42
C ILE A 243 -4.00 7.40 3.55
N LYS A 244 -3.18 8.45 3.48
CA LYS A 244 -3.27 9.54 4.44
C LYS A 244 -4.43 10.45 4.06
N SER A 245 -5.49 10.43 4.87
CA SER A 245 -6.61 11.35 4.72
C SER A 245 -6.07 12.78 4.65
N ARG A 246 -6.35 13.47 3.53
CA ARG A 246 -6.16 14.91 3.44
C ARG A 246 -7.03 15.48 4.54
N LYS A 247 -6.42 16.02 5.61
CA LYS A 247 -7.15 16.87 6.55
C LYS A 247 -7.81 17.94 5.69
N SER A 248 -9.13 17.86 5.51
CA SER A 248 -9.86 18.92 4.87
C SER A 248 -9.52 20.15 5.70
N ASN A 249 -8.83 21.11 5.08
CA ASN A 249 -8.52 22.36 5.73
C ASN A 249 -9.83 23.16 5.74
N SER A 250 -10.79 22.69 6.53
CA SER A 250 -12.02 23.38 6.90
C SER A 250 -11.62 24.48 7.90
N GLU A 251 -10.79 25.41 7.44
CA GLU A 251 -10.54 26.67 8.14
C GLU A 251 -11.72 27.61 7.90
N ASN A 252 -12.55 27.74 8.94
CA ASN A 252 -13.08 29.00 9.45
C ASN A 252 -13.62 30.02 8.42
N SER A 253 -14.81 29.74 7.88
CA SER A 253 -15.76 30.77 7.41
C SER A 253 -16.92 30.87 8.42
N SER A 254 -16.62 31.27 9.65
CA SER A 254 -17.63 31.61 10.67
C SER A 254 -17.06 32.63 11.63
N GLY A 255 -16.91 33.86 11.14
CA GLY A 255 -16.41 34.99 11.92
C GLY A 255 -16.95 36.31 11.40
N ASP A 256 -18.21 36.36 10.95
CA ASP A 256 -18.89 37.63 10.69
C ASP A 256 -19.44 38.17 12.02
N GLY A 257 -18.61 38.98 12.68
CA GLY A 257 -18.94 39.72 13.88
C GLY A 257 -19.92 40.83 13.58
N SER A 258 -21.21 40.54 13.63
CA SER A 258 -22.27 41.54 13.70
C SER A 258 -22.16 42.35 15.02
N LYS A 259 -21.59 43.55 14.91
CA LYS A 259 -21.60 44.60 15.93
C LYS A 259 -23.04 45.08 16.20
N PRO A 260 -23.52 45.14 17.46
CA PRO A 260 -24.78 45.79 17.76
C PRO A 260 -24.63 47.32 17.70
N ALA A 261 -25.48 47.96 16.90
CA ALA A 261 -25.63 49.40 16.85
C ALA A 261 -26.15 49.92 18.20
N ARG A 262 -25.33 50.74 18.85
CA ARG A 262 -25.65 51.42 20.11
C ARG A 262 -26.49 52.66 19.79
N SER A 263 -27.73 52.68 20.26
CA SER A 263 -28.57 53.87 20.24
C SER A 263 -27.97 54.93 21.16
N GLY A 264 -27.92 56.16 20.68
CA GLY A 264 -27.54 57.34 21.44
C GLY A 264 -28.41 58.48 20.95
N GLY A 265 -29.50 58.72 21.68
CA GLY A 265 -30.28 59.94 21.51
C GLY A 265 -29.60 61.11 22.19
N MET A 266 -29.60 62.24 21.50
CA MET A 266 -29.93 63.59 21.99
C MET A 266 -30.02 64.52 20.78
#